data_AF-A0A933PGM0-F1
#
_entry.id   AF-A0A933PGM0-F1
#
_cell.length_a   1.000
_cell.length_b   1.000
_cell.length_c   1.000
_cell.angle_alpha   90.00
_cell.angle_beta   90.00
_cell.angle_gamma   90.00
#
_symmetry.space_group_name_H-M   'P 1'
#
loop_
_entity.id
_entity.type
_entity.pdbx_description
1 polymer ?
#
loop_
_entity_poly.entity_id
_entity_poly.type
_entity_poly.pdbx_seq_one_letter_code
_entity_poly.pdbx_strand_id
1 'polypeptide(L)'
;MRVAQVGGRLAVAAGDRWVDVAAASAGRFSPDPQAVYDRWDEFVAWAGEGLDAEAFPATGSLGIPVPAPRQIVAIGLNYREHAMESNLAIPE
;
A
#
# COMPACT_ATOMS: atom_id res chain seq x y z
N MET A 1 2.59 7.52 -7.27
CA MET A 1 2.42 7.46 -5.80
C MET A 1 2.80 6.06 -5.31
N ARG A 2 3.41 5.94 -4.12
CA ARG A 2 3.65 4.65 -3.44
C ARG A 2 3.11 4.74 -2.02
N VAL A 3 2.44 3.68 -1.55
CA VAL A 3 1.93 3.56 -0.18
C VAL A 3 2.57 2.38 0.52
N ALA A 4 2.70 2.47 1.83
CA ALA A 4 3.27 1.42 2.66
C ALA A 4 2.62 1.41 4.05
N GLN A 5 2.81 0.32 4.77
CA GLN A 5 2.74 0.33 6.22
C GLN A 5 4.16 0.52 6.77
N VAL A 6 4.38 1.54 7.60
CA VAL A 6 5.63 1.81 8.31
C VAL A 6 5.33 1.93 9.80
N GLY A 7 5.99 1.12 10.63
CA GLY A 7 5.74 1.13 12.08
C GLY A 7 4.29 0.79 12.45
N GLY A 8 3.61 -0.01 11.62
CA GLY A 8 2.20 -0.36 11.80
C GLY A 8 1.21 0.68 11.27
N ARG A 9 1.67 1.82 10.73
CA ARG A 9 0.84 2.96 10.32
C ARG A 9 0.90 3.20 8.82
N LEU A 10 -0.16 3.78 8.26
CA LEU A 10 -0.23 4.18 6.86
C LEU A 10 0.79 5.27 6.56
N ALA A 11 1.61 5.01 5.54
CA ALA A 11 2.59 5.95 5.04
C ALA A 11 2.50 6.10 3.51
N VAL A 12 2.91 7.26 3.02
CA VAL A 12 3.01 7.55 1.58
C VAL A 12 4.41 8.05 1.26
N ALA A 13 4.95 7.65 0.10
CA ALA A 13 6.30 8.04 -0.28
C ALA A 13 6.35 9.51 -0.73
N ALA A 14 7.36 10.23 -0.24
CA ALA A 14 7.79 11.52 -0.78
C ALA A 14 9.30 11.44 -1.06
N GLY A 15 9.64 11.28 -2.34
CA GLY A 15 11.00 10.91 -2.75
C GLY A 15 11.36 9.49 -2.33
N ASP A 16 12.46 9.35 -1.61
CA ASP A 16 12.98 8.11 -1.02
C ASP A 16 12.54 7.88 0.44
N ARG A 17 11.75 8.80 0.99
CA ARG A 17 11.27 8.77 2.38
C ARG A 17 9.78 8.51 2.47
N TRP A 18 9.35 8.17 3.70
CA TRP A 18 7.97 7.88 4.04
C TRP A 18 7.39 8.97 4.94
N VAL A 19 6.19 9.42 4.60
CA VAL A 19 5.40 10.41 5.34
C VAL A 19 4.34 9.69 6.16
N ASP A 20 4.19 10.00 7.45
CA ASP A 20 3.06 9.52 8.27
C ASP A 20 1.78 10.22 7.80
N VAL A 21 0.84 9.45 7.26
CA VAL A 21 -0.36 10.00 6.62
C VAL A 21 -1.29 10.67 7.63
N ALA A 22 -1.46 10.08 8.82
CA ALA A 22 -2.36 10.65 9.82
C ALA A 22 -1.82 11.98 10.37
N ALA A 23 -0.49 12.09 10.57
CA ALA A 23 0.15 13.32 10.99
C ALA A 23 0.07 14.41 9.92
N ALA A 24 0.51 14.11 8.68
CA ALA A 24 0.55 15.07 7.59
C ALA A 24 -0.85 15.54 7.16
N SER A 25 -1.88 14.70 7.34
CA SER A 25 -3.27 15.04 7.02
C SER A 25 -4.04 15.65 8.18
N ALA A 26 -3.38 15.95 9.31
CA ALA A 26 -4.02 16.42 10.55
C ALA A 26 -5.22 15.55 10.98
N GLY A 27 -5.10 14.23 10.83
CA GLY A 27 -6.13 13.26 11.20
C GLY A 27 -7.26 13.08 10.19
N ARG A 28 -7.23 13.71 9.02
CA ARG A 28 -8.22 13.51 7.94
C ARG A 28 -8.30 12.05 7.49
N PHE A 29 -7.15 11.37 7.45
CA PHE A 29 -7.05 9.95 7.14
C PHE A 29 -6.61 9.15 8.38
N SER A 30 -7.20 7.96 8.54
CA SER A 30 -6.84 7.02 9.60
C SER A 30 -5.38 6.58 9.46
N PRO A 31 -4.67 6.31 10.57
CA PRO A 31 -3.36 5.65 10.50
C PRO A 31 -3.44 4.17 10.12
N ASP A 32 -4.63 3.55 10.06
CA ASP A 32 -4.83 2.18 9.59
C ASP A 32 -4.59 2.09 8.06
N PRO A 33 -3.59 1.31 7.59
CA PRO A 33 -3.34 1.14 6.16
C PRO A 33 -4.53 0.59 5.37
N GLN A 34 -5.41 -0.21 5.97
CA GLN A 34 -6.55 -0.78 5.26
C GLN A 34 -7.65 0.25 5.01
N ALA A 35 -7.84 1.19 5.94
CA ALA A 35 -8.96 2.13 5.93
C ALA A 35 -8.91 3.12 4.74
N VAL A 36 -7.73 3.40 4.20
CA VAL A 36 -7.58 4.37 3.09
C VAL A 36 -8.22 3.88 1.79
N TYR A 37 -8.31 2.57 1.59
CA TYR A 37 -8.84 2.00 0.35
C TYR A 37 -10.36 2.24 0.19
N ASP A 38 -11.09 2.51 1.27
CA ASP A 38 -12.50 2.91 1.21
C ASP A 38 -12.70 4.38 0.76
N ARG A 39 -11.63 5.21 0.78
CA ARG A 39 -11.64 6.64 0.39
C ARG A 39 -10.50 6.97 -0.57
N TRP A 40 -10.22 6.05 -1.50
CA TRP A 40 -8.98 6.08 -2.28
C TRP A 40 -8.82 7.31 -3.17
N ASP A 41 -9.86 7.72 -3.90
CA ASP A 41 -9.76 8.87 -4.82
C ASP A 41 -9.44 10.18 -4.06
N GLU A 42 -10.04 10.36 -2.89
CA GLU A 42 -9.78 11.51 -2.02
C GLU A 42 -8.35 11.49 -1.48
N PHE A 43 -7.86 10.31 -1.10
CA PHE A 43 -6.49 10.13 -0.63
C PHE A 43 -5.47 10.41 -1.73
N VAL A 44 -5.70 9.92 -2.95
CA VAL A 44 -4.82 10.16 -4.11
C VAL A 44 -4.75 11.66 -4.41
N ALA A 45 -5.89 12.36 -4.39
CA ALA A 45 -5.94 13.80 -4.63
C ALA A 45 -5.12 14.57 -3.57
N TRP A 46 -5.34 14.27 -2.29
CA TRP A 46 -4.61 14.89 -1.18
C TRP A 46 -3.10 14.61 -1.25
N ALA A 47 -2.70 13.36 -1.49
CA ALA A 47 -1.29 13.01 -1.60
C ALA A 47 -0.59 13.66 -2.80
N GLY A 48 -1.36 14.07 -3.82
CA GLY A 48 -0.88 14.81 -4.99
C GLY A 48 -0.56 16.28 -4.73
N GLU A 49 -0.98 16.85 -3.59
CA GLU A 49 -0.72 18.26 -3.23
C GLU A 49 0.76 18.55 -2.89
N GLY A 50 1.57 17.50 -2.71
CA GLY A 50 2.97 17.59 -2.32
C GLY A 50 3.13 17.50 -0.81
N LEU A 51 3.91 16.52 -0.34
CA LEU A 51 4.08 16.24 1.08
C LEU A 51 5.54 16.40 1.50
N ASP A 52 5.76 16.94 2.69
CA ASP A 52 7.08 17.10 3.29
C ASP A 52 7.37 15.92 4.24
N ALA A 53 8.30 15.06 3.83
CA ALA A 53 8.76 13.92 4.63
C ALA A 53 9.59 14.33 5.85
N GLU A 54 10.21 15.51 5.86
CA GLU A 54 10.97 15.99 7.01
C GLU A 54 10.04 16.50 8.11
N ALA A 55 8.93 17.13 7.73
CA ALA A 55 7.94 17.62 8.68
C ALA A 55 7.18 16.48 9.37
N PHE A 56 6.87 15.40 8.65
CA PHE A 56 6.04 14.30 9.14
C PHE A 56 6.64 12.93 8.82
N PRO A 57 7.83 12.58 9.34
CA PRO A 57 8.48 11.32 9.01
C PRO A 57 7.71 10.13 9.57
N ALA A 58 7.45 9.12 8.73
CA ALA A 58 7.03 7.82 9.22
C ALA A 58 8.25 7.04 9.75
N THR A 59 8.13 6.43 10.92
CA THR A 59 9.22 5.73 11.59
C THR A 59 8.85 4.28 11.90
N GLY A 60 9.85 3.40 11.89
CA GLY A 60 9.68 1.96 12.14
C GLY A 60 9.92 1.10 10.89
N SER A 61 9.69 -0.20 11.04
CA SER A 61 9.91 -1.19 9.98
C SER A 61 8.76 -1.18 8.95
N LEU A 62 9.08 -1.56 7.71
CA LEU A 62 8.07 -1.85 6.70
C LEU A 62 7.26 -3.09 7.10
N GLY A 63 5.96 -3.04 6.84
CA GLY A 63 5.06 -4.17 7.06
C GLY A 63 4.10 -4.41 5.89
N ILE A 64 2.92 -4.96 6.18
CA ILE A 64 1.95 -5.38 5.18
C ILE A 64 1.13 -4.16 4.72
N PRO A 65 1.17 -3.79 3.43
CA PRO A 65 0.47 -2.59 2.94
C PRO A 65 -1.06 -2.76 2.86
N VAL A 66 -1.54 -4.00 2.80
CA VAL A 66 -2.97 -4.36 2.78
C VAL A 66 -3.21 -5.45 3.84
N PRO A 67 -3.35 -5.09 5.12
CA PRO A 67 -3.33 -6.07 6.22
C PRO A 67 -4.65 -6.84 6.40
N ALA A 68 -5.78 -6.30 5.93
CA ALA A 68 -7.10 -6.90 6.12
C ALA A 68 -7.99 -6.74 4.88
N PRO A 69 -7.58 -7.27 3.71
CA PRO A 69 -8.39 -7.20 2.51
C PRO A 69 -9.71 -7.97 2.70
N ARG A 70 -10.80 -7.46 2.13
CA ARG A 70 -12.11 -8.14 2.19
C ARG A 70 -12.09 -9.51 1.51
N GLN A 71 -11.27 -9.65 0.46
CA GLN A 71 -11.10 -10.88 -0.30
C GLN A 71 -9.65 -10.99 -0.79
N ILE A 72 -9.13 -12.21 -0.84
CA ILE A 72 -7.85 -12.54 -1.47
C ILE A 72 -8.15 -13.57 -2.56
N VAL A 73 -7.80 -13.25 -3.80
CA VAL A 73 -7.94 -14.15 -4.95
C VAL A 73 -6.54 -14.57 -5.39
N ALA A 74 -6.23 -15.87 -5.29
CA ALA A 74 -4.97 -16.43 -5.74
C ALA A 74 -5.16 -17.16 -7.07
N ILE A 75 -4.34 -16.80 -8.07
CA ILE A 75 -4.40 -17.38 -9.42
C ILE A 75 -3.19 -18.30 -9.59
N GLY A 76 -3.44 -19.61 -9.68
CA GLY A 76 -2.41 -20.60 -9.98
C GLY A 76 -2.11 -20.66 -11.47
N LEU A 77 -0.90 -21.13 -11.82
CA LEU A 77 -0.49 -21.39 -13.22
C LEU A 77 -0.66 -20.19 -14.18
N ASN A 78 -0.58 -18.96 -13.67
CA ASN A 78 -0.74 -17.73 -14.46
C ASN A 78 0.51 -17.36 -15.28
N TYR A 79 1.42 -18.33 -15.48
CA TYR A 79 2.63 -18.23 -16.29
C TYR A 79 2.79 -19.56 -17.02
N ARG A 80 2.89 -19.51 -18.36
CA ARG A 80 3.00 -20.70 -19.21
C ARG A 80 4.17 -21.60 -18.81
N GLU A 81 5.33 -20.99 -18.59
CA GLU A 81 6.55 -21.71 -18.17
C GLU A 81 6.34 -22.42 -16.83
N HIS A 82 5.63 -21.79 -15.88
CA HIS A 82 5.34 -22.40 -14.60
C HIS A 82 4.37 -23.59 -14.71
N ALA A 83 3.40 -23.54 -15.63
CA ALA A 83 2.54 -24.69 -15.93
C ALA A 83 3.35 -25.87 -16.51
N MET A 84 4.27 -25.58 -17.44
CA MET A 84 5.17 -26.58 -18.01
C MET A 84 6.12 -27.17 -16.95
N GLU A 85 6.73 -26.33 -16.12
CA GLU A 85 7.60 -26.73 -15.00
C GLU A 85 6.86 -27.62 -14.00
N SER A 86 5.61 -27.25 -13.68
CA SER A 86 4.75 -28.01 -12.77
C SER A 86 4.19 -29.29 -13.39
N ASN A 87 4.47 -29.55 -14.67
CA ASN A 87 3.93 -30.68 -15.44
C ASN A 87 2.39 -30.77 -15.38
N LEU A 88 1.72 -29.62 -15.31
CA LEU A 88 0.26 -29.49 -15.32
C LEU A 88 -0.21 -28.95 -16.67
N ALA A 89 -1.46 -29.22 -17.02
CA ALA A 89 -2.07 -28.64 -18.21
C ALA A 89 -2.09 -27.12 -18.11
N ILE A 90 -1.81 -26.45 -19.24
CA ILE A 90 -1.92 -25.00 -19.33
C ILE A 90 -3.41 -24.64 -19.27
N PRO A 91 -3.85 -23.75 -18.35
CA PRO A 91 -5.23 -23.30 -18.30
C PRO A 91 -5.69 -22.67 -19.62
N GLU A 92 -6.95 -22.93 -20.01
CA GLU A 92 -7.63 -22.26 -21.15
C GLU A 92 -8.26 -20.92 -20.75
#